data_AF-A0AAU9TIV8-F1
#
_entry.id   AF-A0AAU9TIV8-F1
#
_cell.length_a   1.000
_cell.length_b   1.000
_cell.length_c   1.000
_cell.angle_alpha   90.00
_cell.angle_beta   90.00
_cell.angle_gamma   90.00
#
_symmetry.space_group_name_H-M   'P 1'
#
loop_
_entity.id
_entity.type
_entity.pdbx_description
1 polymer ?
#
loop_
_entity_poly.entity_id
_entity_poly.type
_entity_poly.pdbx_seq_one_letter_code
_entity_poly.pdbx_strand_id
1 'polypeptide(L)'
;MKRMAVLDVSTVTELRGTFRTVVWLCVQTLRRAGARAGAAHAHSPESDPLWWRENLALDESSLTLVGFSKGCVVLNQLIYEFHYTKTLTPGDAHMMRFTGRVRSMVWLDGGHAGGKNTWITSRSLLETLTRLDVNVFVHVSPYQVQDESRPWIGREEKTFTGLLKKLGAKVCRYLHEQPGMPQSLHMHFEVLASFKNMQDNCPDNLPDTSDEDA
;
A
#
# COMPACT_ATOMS: atom_id res chain seq x y z
N MET A 1 -13.26 10.69 -14.51
CA MET A 1 -11.97 10.34 -15.14
C MET A 1 -10.94 10.11 -14.03
N LYS A 2 -10.78 8.86 -13.58
CA LYS A 2 -9.76 8.49 -12.59
C LYS A 2 -8.39 8.54 -13.29
N ARG A 3 -7.55 9.52 -12.96
CA ARG A 3 -6.15 9.49 -13.41
C ARG A 3 -5.38 8.69 -12.36
N MET A 4 -5.17 7.41 -12.66
CA MET A 4 -4.23 6.60 -11.93
C MET A 4 -2.85 7.22 -12.20
N ALA A 5 -2.24 7.85 -11.20
CA ALA A 5 -0.80 7.99 -11.18
C ALA A 5 -0.24 6.58 -10.90
N VAL A 6 -0.31 5.70 -11.91
CA VAL A 6 0.58 4.56 -11.98
C VAL A 6 1.95 5.23 -12.07
N LEU A 7 2.81 5.03 -11.07
CA LEU A 7 4.24 5.11 -11.33
C LEU A 7 4.46 4.13 -12.47
N ASP A 8 4.62 4.69 -13.67
CA ASP A 8 4.69 3.96 -14.93
C ASP A 8 5.53 2.69 -14.74
N VAL A 9 4.89 1.53 -14.91
CA VAL A 9 5.55 0.23 -14.84
C VAL A 9 6.60 0.10 -15.97
N SER A 10 6.55 0.97 -16.97
CA SER A 10 7.41 0.95 -18.15
C SER A 10 8.77 1.64 -17.97
N THR A 11 9.04 2.38 -16.88
CA THR A 11 10.39 2.94 -16.62
C THR A 11 11.31 2.02 -15.81
N VAL A 12 11.01 0.72 -15.74
CA VAL A 12 11.92 -0.30 -15.16
C VAL A 12 12.25 -1.36 -16.21
N THR A 13 12.63 -0.91 -17.39
CA THR A 13 13.38 -1.74 -18.33
C THR A 13 14.83 -1.27 -18.27
N GLU A 14 15.68 -2.13 -17.74
CA GLU A 14 17.14 -2.11 -17.91
C GLU A 14 17.98 -1.21 -16.99
N LEU A 15 18.27 -1.72 -15.79
CA LEU A 15 19.60 -1.57 -15.20
C LEU A 15 20.15 -2.97 -14.91
N ARG A 16 20.72 -3.58 -15.96
CA ARG A 16 21.59 -4.74 -15.82
C ARG A 16 22.85 -4.30 -15.08
N GLY A 17 23.11 -4.93 -13.94
CA GLY A 17 24.38 -4.83 -13.23
C GLY A 17 24.30 -4.05 -11.93
N THR A 18 24.52 -4.77 -10.83
CA THR A 18 24.62 -4.30 -9.43
C THR A 18 23.27 -4.18 -8.71
N PHE A 19 23.06 -5.02 -7.70
CA PHE A 19 21.94 -5.02 -6.76
C PHE A 19 21.66 -3.61 -6.20
N ARG A 20 20.78 -2.85 -6.86
CA ARG A 20 20.20 -1.62 -6.30
C ARG A 20 18.73 -1.88 -6.00
N THR A 21 18.46 -1.88 -4.70
CA THR A 21 17.14 -2.00 -4.07
C THR A 21 16.14 -1.04 -4.69
N VAL A 22 15.14 -1.55 -5.42
CA VAL A 22 13.97 -0.77 -5.84
C VAL A 22 12.96 -0.81 -4.70
N VAL A 23 12.67 0.35 -4.10
CA VAL A 23 11.61 0.51 -3.09
C VAL A 23 10.37 0.98 -3.82
N TRP A 24 9.34 0.13 -3.91
CA TRP A 24 8.04 0.51 -4.48
C TRP A 24 7.12 1.00 -3.36
N LEU A 25 6.96 2.31 -3.25
CA LEU A 25 5.84 2.94 -2.55
C LEU A 25 4.99 3.67 -3.60
N CYS A 26 3.79 3.16 -3.86
CA CYS A 26 2.82 3.84 -4.71
C CYS A 26 1.79 4.56 -3.83
N VAL A 27 1.55 5.84 -4.13
CA VAL A 27 0.48 6.63 -3.51
C VAL A 27 -0.60 6.83 -4.57
N GLN A 28 -1.74 6.18 -4.40
CA GLN A 28 -2.88 6.37 -5.29
C GLN A 28 -3.78 7.47 -4.74
N THR A 29 -4.14 8.44 -5.59
CA THR A 29 -5.07 9.53 -5.25
C THR A 29 -6.43 9.28 -5.91
N LEU A 30 -7.51 9.31 -5.13
CA LEU A 30 -8.88 9.39 -5.68
C LEU A 30 -9.35 10.85 -5.60
N ARG A 31 -9.44 11.53 -6.75
CA ARG A 31 -10.07 12.87 -6.83
C ARG A 31 -11.60 12.71 -6.84
N ARG A 32 -12.31 13.41 -5.95
CA ARG A 32 -13.77 13.57 -6.05
C ARG A 32 -14.09 14.41 -7.29
N ALA A 33 -15.12 14.03 -8.04
CA ALA A 33 -15.62 14.83 -9.15
C ALA A 33 -16.27 16.12 -8.58
N GLY A 34 -15.49 17.19 -8.51
CA GLY A 34 -15.93 18.52 -8.08
C GLY A 34 -15.07 19.56 -8.78
N ALA A 35 -15.71 20.47 -9.50
CA ALA A 35 -15.15 21.29 -10.55
C ALA A 35 -14.02 22.25 -10.12
N ARG A 36 -12.95 22.29 -10.92
CA ARG A 36 -12.31 23.52 -11.42
C ARG A 36 -11.48 23.15 -12.66
N ALA A 37 -12.07 23.39 -13.83
CA ALA A 37 -11.35 23.35 -15.10
C ALA A 37 -10.48 24.61 -15.20
N GLY A 38 -9.28 24.56 -14.64
CA GLY A 38 -8.20 25.48 -15.02
C GLY A 38 -7.53 24.93 -16.28
N ALA A 39 -7.39 25.77 -17.30
CA ALA A 39 -6.81 25.41 -18.60
C ALA A 39 -5.42 24.76 -18.41
N ALA A 40 -5.33 23.45 -18.63
CA ALA A 40 -4.07 22.74 -18.65
C ALA A 40 -3.46 22.89 -20.05
N HIS A 41 -2.31 23.57 -20.12
CA HIS A 41 -1.42 23.52 -21.27
C HIS A 41 -1.13 22.05 -21.59
N ALA A 42 -1.27 21.67 -22.86
CA ALA A 42 -0.95 20.33 -23.34
C ALA A 42 0.57 20.11 -23.26
N HIS A 43 1.06 19.60 -22.14
CA HIS A 43 2.44 19.14 -21.99
C HIS A 43 2.56 17.69 -22.47
N SER A 44 3.47 17.45 -23.41
CA SER A 44 3.85 16.10 -23.84
C SER A 44 4.50 15.36 -22.66
N PRO A 45 4.05 14.14 -22.31
CA PRO A 45 4.58 13.37 -21.17
C PRO A 45 6.05 12.93 -21.31
N GLU A 46 6.69 13.17 -22.46
CA GLU A 46 8.08 12.78 -22.71
C GLU A 46 9.13 13.72 -22.08
N SER A 47 8.79 14.97 -21.74
CA SER A 47 9.82 15.96 -21.37
C SER A 47 10.09 16.09 -19.87
N ASP A 48 9.26 15.54 -18.99
CA ASP A 48 9.53 15.48 -17.55
C ASP A 48 8.89 14.22 -16.91
N PRO A 49 9.67 13.19 -16.53
CA PRO A 49 9.15 11.98 -15.90
C PRO A 49 8.52 12.22 -14.51
N LEU A 50 8.67 13.43 -13.97
CA LEU A 50 8.13 13.85 -12.68
C LEU A 50 6.98 14.86 -12.78
N TRP A 51 6.38 15.04 -13.97
CA TRP A 51 5.25 15.95 -14.23
C TRP A 51 4.08 15.82 -13.23
N TRP A 52 3.92 14.65 -12.63
CA TRP A 52 2.87 14.36 -11.65
C TRP A 52 3.12 15.04 -10.29
N ARG A 53 4.37 15.41 -9.95
CA ARG A 53 4.73 16.02 -8.66
C ARG A 53 4.13 17.41 -8.48
N GLU A 54 4.10 18.21 -9.53
CA GLU A 54 3.68 19.61 -9.46
C GLU A 54 2.18 19.79 -9.18
N ASN A 55 1.38 18.73 -9.35
CA ASN A 55 -0.08 18.75 -9.17
C ASN A 55 -0.58 17.79 -8.08
N LEU A 56 0.32 17.28 -7.24
CA LEU A 56 -0.02 16.27 -6.23
C LEU A 56 -0.34 16.92 -4.87
N ALA A 57 -1.58 17.38 -4.71
CA ALA A 57 -2.11 17.82 -3.41
C ALA A 57 -2.47 16.61 -2.53
N LEU A 58 -1.46 16.03 -1.88
CA LEU A 58 -1.60 14.83 -1.04
C LEU A 58 -2.51 15.06 0.17
N ASP A 59 -2.49 16.27 0.73
CA ASP A 59 -3.30 16.69 1.88
C ASP A 59 -4.75 17.03 1.51
N GLU A 60 -5.10 16.99 0.22
CA GLU A 60 -6.45 17.18 -0.31
C GLU A 60 -7.04 15.91 -0.93
N SER A 61 -6.21 14.90 -1.20
CA SER A 61 -6.59 13.68 -1.89
C SER A 61 -6.90 12.55 -0.93
N SER A 62 -7.79 11.62 -1.30
CA SER A 62 -7.90 10.34 -0.59
C SER A 62 -6.75 9.42 -1.00
N LEU A 63 -5.98 8.90 -0.03
CA LEU A 63 -4.74 8.18 -0.29
C LEU A 63 -4.88 6.67 0.00
N THR A 64 -4.38 5.87 -0.94
CA THR A 64 -4.03 4.47 -0.70
C THR A 64 -2.52 4.34 -0.78
N LEU A 65 -1.91 3.81 0.28
CA LEU A 65 -0.46 3.57 0.37
C LEU A 65 -0.17 2.10 0.06
N VAL A 66 0.64 1.84 -0.96
CA VAL A 66 0.96 0.47 -1.39
C VAL A 66 2.46 0.25 -1.31
N GLY A 67 2.89 -0.75 -0.56
CA GLY A 67 4.30 -1.12 -0.40
C GLY A 67 4.55 -2.51 -0.96
N PHE A 68 5.44 -2.66 -1.95
CA PHE A 68 5.84 -3.96 -2.47
C PHE A 68 7.26 -4.34 -2.04
N SER A 69 7.47 -5.61 -1.67
CA SER A 69 8.79 -6.13 -1.27
C SER A 69 9.37 -5.30 -0.11
N LYS A 70 10.52 -4.65 -0.30
CA LYS A 70 11.10 -3.70 0.68
C LYS A 70 10.26 -2.42 0.88
N GLY A 71 9.35 -2.09 -0.02
CA GLY A 71 8.34 -1.04 0.18
C GLY A 71 7.45 -1.29 1.40
N CYS A 72 7.23 -2.55 1.79
CA CYS A 72 6.55 -2.89 3.04
C CYS A 72 7.29 -2.35 4.28
N VAL A 73 8.63 -2.28 4.24
CA VAL A 73 9.43 -1.69 5.34
C VAL A 73 9.14 -0.20 5.46
N VAL A 74 8.91 0.50 4.35
CA VAL A 74 8.52 1.92 4.38
C VAL A 74 7.14 2.10 4.98
N LEU A 75 6.17 1.25 4.62
CA LEU A 75 4.86 1.27 5.27
C LEU A 75 4.97 1.01 6.78
N ASN A 76 5.86 0.11 7.19
CA ASN A 76 6.11 -0.12 8.61
C ASN A 76 6.61 1.16 9.28
N GLN A 77 7.61 1.84 8.70
CA GLN A 77 8.13 3.10 9.23
C GLN A 77 7.05 4.18 9.33
N LEU A 78 6.16 4.30 8.33
CA LEU A 78 5.04 5.25 8.41
C LEU A 78 4.13 5.00 9.62
N ILE A 79 3.93 3.74 10.04
CA ILE A 79 3.15 3.44 11.24
C ILE A 79 3.87 3.89 12.51
N TYR A 80 5.20 3.78 12.57
CA TYR A 80 5.98 4.35 13.67
C TYR A 80 5.79 5.86 13.75
N GLU A 81 5.87 6.55 12.62
CA GLU A 81 5.64 8.00 12.55
C GLU A 81 4.21 8.37 12.95
N PHE A 82 3.20 7.64 12.48
CA PHE A 82 1.81 7.88 12.87
C PHE A 82 1.60 7.68 14.37
N HIS A 83 2.22 6.67 14.97
CA HIS A 83 2.18 6.46 16.40
C HIS A 83 2.86 7.62 17.15
N TYR A 84 4.07 7.99 16.73
CA TYR A 84 4.82 9.11 17.30
C TYR A 84 4.01 10.42 17.27
N THR A 85 3.42 10.79 16.13
CA THR A 85 2.58 11.98 15.99
C THR A 85 1.34 11.93 16.91
N LYS A 86 0.74 10.75 17.10
CA LYS A 86 -0.48 10.62 17.92
C LYS A 86 -0.21 10.59 19.43
N THR A 87 0.99 10.21 19.87
CA THR A 87 1.29 10.01 21.30
C THR A 87 2.30 11.00 21.87
N LEU A 88 3.29 11.44 21.07
CA LEU A 88 4.43 12.22 21.54
C LEU A 88 4.43 13.66 21.01
N THR A 89 3.92 13.89 19.80
CA THR A 89 3.81 15.24 19.21
C THR A 89 2.40 15.57 18.70
N PRO A 90 1.37 15.53 19.57
CA PRO A 90 0.00 15.87 19.19
C PRO A 90 -0.10 17.37 18.91
N GLY A 91 0.15 17.77 17.66
CA GLY A 91 0.22 19.17 17.26
C GLY A 91 0.82 19.42 15.88
N ASP A 92 1.48 18.42 15.28
CA ASP A 92 1.91 18.50 13.89
C ASP A 92 0.69 18.45 12.94
N ALA A 93 0.21 19.63 12.56
CA ALA A 93 -0.97 19.78 11.71
C ALA A 93 -0.76 19.20 10.30
N HIS A 94 0.47 19.21 9.78
CA HIS A 94 0.77 18.66 8.46
C HIS A 94 0.67 17.14 8.49
N MET A 95 1.27 16.50 9.51
CA MET A 95 1.20 15.05 9.64
C MET A 95 -0.21 14.56 9.96
N MET A 96 -0.95 15.28 10.82
CA MET A 96 -2.35 14.93 11.07
C MET A 96 -3.22 15.03 9.81
N ARG A 97 -3.01 16.05 8.97
CA ARG A 97 -3.73 16.15 7.68
C ARG A 97 -3.38 14.98 6.77
N PHE A 98 -2.09 14.70 6.57
CA PHE A 98 -1.65 13.60 5.73
C PHE A 98 -2.19 12.24 6.21
N THR A 99 -2.01 11.90 7.49
CA THR A 99 -2.53 10.65 8.06
C THR A 99 -4.05 10.59 7.94
N GLY A 100 -4.75 11.72 8.14
CA GLY A 100 -6.20 11.84 7.97
C GLY A 100 -6.69 11.66 6.53
N ARG A 101 -5.80 11.64 5.53
CA ARG A 101 -6.09 11.33 4.12
C ARG A 101 -5.87 9.87 3.75
N VAL A 102 -5.12 9.11 4.54
CA VAL A 102 -4.90 7.68 4.30
C VAL A 102 -6.22 6.94 4.56
N ARG A 103 -6.70 6.22 3.55
CA ARG A 103 -7.91 5.36 3.64
C ARG A 103 -7.56 3.89 3.64
N SER A 104 -6.48 3.54 2.95
CA SER A 104 -6.07 2.15 2.79
C SER A 104 -4.55 2.04 2.82
N MET A 105 -4.05 0.97 3.40
CA MET A 105 -2.64 0.58 3.37
C MET A 105 -2.52 -0.87 2.91
N VAL A 106 -1.64 -1.11 1.95
CA VAL A 106 -1.51 -2.39 1.24
C VAL A 106 -0.08 -2.89 1.32
N TRP A 107 0.13 -4.02 2.00
CA TRP A 107 1.40 -4.75 2.01
C TRP A 107 1.37 -5.80 0.90
N LEU A 108 2.23 -5.64 -0.10
CA LEU A 108 2.41 -6.57 -1.20
C LEU A 108 3.73 -7.33 -1.01
N ASP A 109 3.59 -8.57 -0.56
CA ASP A 109 4.65 -9.58 -0.42
C ASP A 109 5.90 -9.07 0.29
N GLY A 110 5.70 -8.58 1.52
CA GLY A 110 6.75 -8.01 2.36
C GLY A 110 7.84 -9.02 2.68
N GLY A 111 9.08 -8.68 2.33
CA GLY A 111 10.26 -9.50 2.58
C GLY A 111 11.54 -8.70 2.49
N HIS A 112 12.51 -9.01 3.34
CA HIS A 112 13.88 -8.50 3.23
C HIS A 112 14.87 -9.50 3.85
N ALA A 113 16.16 -9.33 3.55
CA ALA A 113 17.23 -10.21 4.05
C ALA A 113 17.60 -9.99 5.53
N GLY A 114 16.86 -9.14 6.25
CA GLY A 114 17.10 -8.89 7.67
C GLY A 114 16.34 -9.90 8.52
N GLY A 115 16.87 -10.22 9.70
CA GLY A 115 16.34 -11.28 10.57
C GLY A 115 15.11 -10.92 11.42
N LYS A 116 14.58 -9.71 11.31
CA LYS A 116 13.44 -9.21 12.10
C LYS A 116 12.81 -7.96 11.49
N ASN A 117 11.64 -7.58 11.97
CA ASN A 117 10.90 -6.36 11.63
C ASN A 117 10.47 -6.31 10.15
N THR A 118 10.27 -7.47 9.54
CA THR A 118 9.63 -7.57 8.22
C THR A 118 8.16 -7.18 8.34
N TRP A 119 7.52 -7.55 9.45
CA TRP A 119 6.19 -7.11 9.82
C TRP A 119 6.16 -6.51 11.22
N ILE A 120 5.24 -5.58 11.47
CA ILE A 120 5.08 -4.99 12.80
C ILE A 120 4.44 -5.99 13.76
N THR A 121 5.08 -6.24 14.89
CA THR A 121 4.56 -7.11 15.94
C THR A 121 4.24 -6.37 17.24
N SER A 122 4.54 -5.06 17.30
CA SER A 122 4.23 -4.23 18.46
C SER A 122 2.74 -3.89 18.53
N ARG A 123 2.10 -4.30 19.63
CA ARG A 123 0.68 -4.05 19.87
C ARG A 123 0.31 -2.56 19.88
N SER A 124 1.11 -1.70 20.50
CA SER A 124 0.81 -0.26 20.61
C SER A 124 0.77 0.45 19.24
N LEU A 125 1.64 0.04 18.31
CA LEU A 125 1.66 0.54 16.94
C LEU A 125 0.39 0.11 16.18
N LEU A 126 0.01 -1.16 16.32
CA LEU A 126 -1.18 -1.71 15.67
C LEU A 126 -2.49 -1.16 16.27
N GLU A 127 -2.50 -0.82 17.55
CA GLU A 127 -3.61 -0.09 18.18
C GLU A 127 -3.75 1.32 17.60
N THR A 128 -2.64 2.04 17.35
CA THR A 128 -2.71 3.31 16.61
C THR A 128 -3.28 3.10 15.22
N LEU A 129 -2.76 2.13 14.47
CA LEU A 129 -3.25 1.86 13.11
C LEU A 129 -4.76 1.55 13.09
N THR A 130 -5.23 0.77 14.06
CA THR A 130 -6.65 0.44 14.23
C THR A 130 -7.50 1.68 14.50
N ARG A 131 -7.03 2.59 15.38
CA ARG A 131 -7.74 3.85 15.68
C ARG A 131 -7.78 4.83 14.51
N LEU A 132 -6.86 4.72 13.55
CA LEU A 132 -6.87 5.54 12.34
C LEU A 132 -7.96 5.13 11.34
N ASP A 133 -8.65 4.00 11.58
CA ASP A 133 -9.74 3.47 10.76
C ASP A 133 -9.36 3.28 9.27
N VAL A 134 -8.13 2.85 9.02
CA VAL A 134 -7.65 2.52 7.67
C VAL A 134 -7.98 1.08 7.30
N ASN A 135 -8.30 0.85 6.03
CA ASN A 135 -8.41 -0.50 5.49
C ASN A 135 -7.01 -1.09 5.29
N VAL A 136 -6.76 -2.29 5.82
CA VAL A 136 -5.47 -2.96 5.73
C VAL A 136 -5.60 -4.16 4.80
N PHE A 137 -4.80 -4.18 3.74
CA PHE A 137 -4.74 -5.30 2.80
C PHE A 137 -3.35 -5.94 2.85
N VAL A 138 -3.32 -7.24 3.07
CA VAL A 138 -2.08 -8.03 3.18
C VAL A 138 -2.08 -9.07 2.10
N HIS A 139 -1.23 -8.91 1.10
CA HIS A 139 -1.02 -9.86 0.02
C HIS A 139 0.34 -10.52 0.25
N VAL A 140 0.37 -11.84 0.31
CA VAL A 140 1.62 -12.58 0.55
C VAL A 140 1.71 -13.81 -0.34
N SER A 141 2.92 -14.22 -0.65
CA SER A 141 3.25 -15.46 -1.33
C SER A 141 3.82 -16.49 -0.36
N PRO A 142 3.60 -17.79 -0.58
CA PRO A 142 4.35 -18.86 0.07
C PRO A 142 5.86 -18.63 0.08
N TYR A 143 6.43 -18.09 -1.01
CA TYR A 143 7.86 -17.79 -1.12
C TYR A 143 8.39 -16.84 -0.03
N GLN A 144 7.55 -15.94 0.52
CA GLN A 144 7.95 -15.11 1.66
C GLN A 144 7.53 -15.74 2.99
N VAL A 145 6.26 -16.13 3.14
CA VAL A 145 5.71 -16.47 4.48
C VAL A 145 5.85 -17.94 4.86
N GLN A 146 6.22 -18.82 3.93
CA GLN A 146 6.45 -20.25 4.15
C GLN A 146 7.91 -20.66 3.89
N ASP A 147 8.84 -19.70 3.77
CA ASP A 147 10.27 -19.99 3.60
C ASP A 147 10.89 -20.51 4.91
N GLU A 148 11.31 -21.78 4.90
CA GLU A 148 11.95 -22.46 6.03
C GLU A 148 13.29 -21.86 6.42
N SER A 149 14.00 -21.23 5.48
CA SER A 149 15.27 -20.53 5.73
C SER A 149 15.06 -19.16 6.38
N ARG A 150 13.86 -18.58 6.23
CA ARG A 150 13.48 -17.27 6.79
C ARG A 150 12.18 -17.33 7.60
N PRO A 151 12.08 -18.21 8.61
CA PRO A 151 10.81 -18.52 9.27
C PRO A 151 10.26 -17.36 10.11
N TRP A 152 11.06 -16.33 10.40
CA TRP A 152 10.57 -15.13 11.08
C TRP A 152 9.57 -14.35 10.24
N ILE A 153 9.69 -14.33 8.90
CA ILE A 153 8.79 -13.56 8.03
C ILE A 153 7.35 -14.03 8.21
N GLY A 154 7.12 -15.34 8.09
CA GLY A 154 5.79 -15.94 8.31
C GLY A 154 5.29 -15.80 9.75
N ARG A 155 6.16 -15.88 10.76
CA ARG A 155 5.78 -15.70 12.17
C ARG A 155 5.36 -14.27 12.48
N GLU A 156 6.13 -13.29 12.01
CA GLU A 156 5.82 -11.87 12.18
C GLU A 156 4.55 -11.51 11.42
N GLU A 157 4.36 -11.99 10.18
CA GLU A 157 3.14 -11.75 9.39
C GLU A 157 1.89 -12.28 10.08
N LYS A 158 1.93 -13.53 10.57
CA LYS A 158 0.83 -14.12 11.34
C LYS A 158 0.52 -13.32 12.61
N THR A 159 1.56 -12.80 13.26
CA THR A 159 1.41 -11.95 14.45
C THR A 159 0.76 -10.62 14.09
N PHE A 160 1.23 -9.96 13.02
CA PHE A 160 0.70 -8.71 12.50
C PHE A 160 -0.79 -8.82 12.16
N THR A 161 -1.17 -9.77 11.30
CA THR A 161 -2.57 -9.96 10.91
C THR A 161 -3.43 -10.46 12.06
N GLY A 162 -2.89 -11.33 12.92
CA GLY A 162 -3.58 -11.83 14.11
C GLY A 162 -3.89 -10.73 15.13
N LEU A 163 -2.95 -9.83 15.41
CA LEU A 163 -3.16 -8.70 16.32
C LEU A 163 -4.15 -7.70 15.73
N LEU A 164 -4.03 -7.33 14.46
CA LEU A 164 -4.99 -6.44 13.79
C LEU A 164 -6.43 -6.97 13.89
N LYS A 165 -6.65 -8.26 13.64
CA LYS A 165 -7.97 -8.89 13.80
C LYS A 165 -8.47 -8.81 15.24
N LYS A 166 -7.62 -9.13 16.23
CA LYS A 166 -7.97 -9.06 17.65
C LYS A 166 -8.30 -7.65 18.13
N LEU A 167 -7.67 -6.64 17.54
CA LEU A 167 -7.92 -5.23 17.84
C LEU A 167 -9.16 -4.66 17.13
N GLY A 168 -9.78 -5.41 16.22
CA GLY A 168 -10.96 -4.97 15.47
C GLY A 168 -10.65 -4.14 14.23
N ALA A 169 -9.44 -4.22 13.69
CA ALA A 169 -9.07 -3.52 12.46
C ALA A 169 -9.75 -4.13 11.22
N LYS A 170 -9.98 -3.28 10.22
CA LYS A 170 -10.48 -3.66 8.88
C LYS A 170 -9.36 -4.31 8.07
N VAL A 171 -9.06 -5.58 8.33
CA VAL A 171 -7.94 -6.31 7.70
C VAL A 171 -8.39 -7.45 6.79
N CYS A 172 -7.92 -7.43 5.54
CA CYS A 172 -8.09 -8.50 4.55
C CYS A 172 -6.72 -9.11 4.23
N ARG A 173 -6.64 -10.45 4.24
CA ARG A 173 -5.40 -11.20 3.96
C ARG A 173 -5.61 -12.13 2.77
N TYR A 174 -4.69 -12.05 1.79
CA TYR A 174 -4.68 -12.84 0.56
C TYR A 174 -3.36 -13.60 0.47
N LEU A 175 -3.45 -14.91 0.29
CA LEU A 175 -2.31 -15.79 0.05
C LEU A 175 -2.32 -16.20 -1.43
N HIS A 176 -1.30 -15.78 -2.16
CA HIS A 176 -1.14 -16.02 -3.60
C HIS A 176 -0.39 -17.34 -3.81
N GLU A 177 -1.13 -18.44 -3.65
CA GLU A 177 -0.63 -19.79 -3.90
C GLU A 177 -0.85 -20.20 -5.36
N GLN A 178 0.18 -20.80 -5.96
CA GLN A 178 0.07 -21.48 -7.25
C GLN A 178 0.27 -22.98 -7.01
N PRO A 179 -0.80 -23.79 -7.10
CA PRO A 179 -0.71 -25.24 -6.91
C PRO A 179 0.31 -25.88 -7.85
N GLY A 180 1.18 -26.73 -7.30
CA GLY A 180 2.16 -27.50 -8.08
C GLY A 180 3.40 -26.73 -8.52
N MET A 181 3.52 -25.44 -8.22
CA MET A 181 4.70 -24.64 -8.52
C MET A 181 5.63 -24.53 -7.30
N PRO A 182 6.96 -24.65 -7.46
CA PRO A 182 7.89 -24.43 -6.37
C PRO A 182 7.84 -22.95 -5.92
N GLN A 183 8.04 -22.74 -4.62
CA GLN A 183 8.21 -21.41 -4.06
C GLN A 183 9.40 -20.72 -4.74
N SER A 184 9.15 -19.61 -5.42
CA SER A 184 10.16 -18.97 -6.26
C SER A 184 10.05 -17.45 -6.23
N LEU A 185 11.15 -16.80 -6.61
CA LEU A 185 11.17 -15.35 -6.80
C LEU A 185 10.16 -14.89 -7.87
N HIS A 186 9.77 -15.75 -8.81
CA HIS A 186 8.72 -15.44 -9.76
C HIS A 186 7.37 -15.19 -9.05
N MET A 187 7.02 -16.04 -8.08
CA MET A 187 5.83 -15.90 -7.26
C MET A 187 5.79 -14.57 -6.48
N HIS A 188 6.95 -14.06 -6.08
CA HIS A 188 7.07 -12.74 -5.44
C HIS A 188 6.56 -11.62 -6.34
N PHE A 189 6.90 -11.64 -7.63
CA PHE A 189 6.46 -10.63 -8.59
C PHE A 189 5.03 -10.85 -9.08
N GLU A 190 4.57 -12.10 -9.18
CA GLU A 190 3.19 -12.47 -9.53
C GLU A 190 2.13 -11.83 -8.62
N VAL A 191 2.47 -11.54 -7.36
CA VAL A 191 1.59 -10.81 -6.44
C VAL A 191 1.17 -9.44 -7.01
N LEU A 192 2.04 -8.76 -7.77
CA LEU A 192 1.71 -7.49 -8.42
C LEU A 192 0.64 -7.66 -9.50
N ALA A 193 0.76 -8.70 -10.33
CA ALA A 193 -0.22 -9.00 -11.38
C ALA A 193 -1.57 -9.38 -10.76
N SER A 194 -1.56 -10.23 -9.73
CA SER A 194 -2.76 -10.63 -9.00
C SER A 194 -3.44 -9.44 -8.32
N PHE A 195 -2.65 -8.54 -7.72
CA PHE A 195 -3.17 -7.31 -7.12
C PHE A 195 -3.82 -6.39 -8.16
N LYS A 196 -3.15 -6.16 -9.30
CA LYS A 196 -3.71 -5.36 -10.40
C LYS A 196 -5.03 -5.94 -10.90
N ASN A 197 -5.08 -7.25 -11.14
CA ASN A 197 -6.30 -7.92 -11.56
C ASN A 197 -7.45 -7.75 -10.55
N MET A 198 -7.17 -7.82 -9.24
CA MET A 198 -8.19 -7.56 -8.22
C MET A 198 -8.68 -6.10 -8.23
N GLN A 199 -7.80 -5.14 -8.52
CA GLN A 199 -8.21 -3.74 -8.65
C GLN A 199 -9.10 -3.53 -9.88
N ASP A 200 -8.73 -4.12 -11.02
CA ASP A 200 -9.47 -3.98 -12.28
C ASP A 200 -10.85 -4.66 -12.22
N ASN A 201 -10.97 -5.72 -11.43
CA ASN A 201 -12.23 -6.47 -11.25
C ASN A 201 -13.07 -6.00 -10.06
N CYS A 202 -12.65 -4.97 -9.32
CA CYS A 202 -13.49 -4.35 -8.30
C CYS A 202 -14.54 -3.47 -9.02
N PRO A 203 -15.85 -3.81 -9.00
CA PRO A 203 -16.84 -3.06 -9.73
C PRO A 203 -16.90 -1.62 -9.21
N ASP A 204 -16.60 -0.67 -10.10
CA ASP A 204 -16.85 0.74 -9.88
C ASP A 204 -18.36 1.00 -9.88
N ASN A 205 -18.87 1.46 -8.73
CA ASN A 205 -20.27 1.79 -8.45
C ASN A 205 -21.18 0.57 -8.24
N LEU A 206 -21.45 0.25 -6.97
CA LEU A 206 -22.84 -0.03 -6.62
C LEU A 206 -23.59 1.30 -6.77
N PRO A 207 -24.63 1.40 -7.63
CA PRO A 207 -25.56 2.51 -7.53
C PRO A 207 -26.12 2.49 -6.09
N ASP A 208 -26.13 3.65 -5.47
CA ASP A 208 -26.87 3.87 -4.24
C ASP A 208 -28.35 3.65 -4.56
N THR A 209 -28.84 2.42 -4.39
CA THR A 209 -30.27 2.12 -4.44
C THR A 209 -30.88 2.49 -3.10
N SER A 210 -30.74 3.76 -2.72
CA SER A 210 -31.65 4.40 -1.78
C SER A 210 -32.44 5.41 -2.56
N ASP A 211 -33.41 4.93 -3.33
CA ASP A 211 -34.58 5.73 -3.67
C ASP A 211 -35.78 4.79 -3.78
N GLU A 212 -36.80 5.15 -3.01
CA GLU A 212 -38.21 4.82 -3.13
C GLU A 212 -38.65 3.41 -2.72
N ASP A 213 -39.06 3.29 -1.45
CA ASP A 213 -40.39 2.76 -1.12
C ASP A 213 -40.82 3.21 0.30
N ALA A 214 -42.03 3.81 0.34
CA ALA A 214 -42.88 4.24 1.47
C ALA A 214 -42.88 5.74 1.87
#